data_AF-P71643-F1
#
_entry.id   AF-P71643-F1
#
_cell.length_a   1.000
_cell.length_b   1.000
_cell.length_c   1.000
_cell.angle_alpha   90.00
_cell.angle_beta   90.00
_cell.angle_gamma   90.00
#
_symmetry.space_group_name_H-M   'P 1'
#
loop_
_entity.id
_entity.type
_entity.pdbx_description
1 polymer ?
#
loop_
_entity_poly.entity_id
_entity_poly.type
_entity_poly.pdbx_seq_one_letter_code
_entity_poly.pdbx_strand_id
1 'polypeptide(L)'
;MSNVLDAISTEHRPVIEQELENRNPALFDELRRTEKPTNEQSDAVIDVLSDALMKTFGPDWVPNDYGLKIERAIDAYLETWPIYR
;
A
#
# COMPACT_ATOMS: atom_id res chain seq x y z
N MET A 1 9.39 7.31 17.43
CA MET A 1 7.99 6.87 17.23
C MET A 1 7.96 6.23 15.87
N SER A 2 7.50 4.97 15.77
CA SER A 2 7.33 4.28 14.49
C SER A 2 5.92 4.57 13.98
N ASN A 3 5.78 4.96 12.72
CA ASN A 3 4.47 5.13 12.10
C ASN A 3 4.04 3.86 11.34
N VAL A 4 2.85 3.90 10.72
CA VAL A 4 2.29 2.77 9.93
C VAL A 4 3.27 2.26 8.87
N LEU A 5 3.90 3.17 8.14
CA LEU A 5 4.80 2.85 7.03
C LEU A 5 6.16 2.35 7.55
N ASP A 6 6.59 2.81 8.73
CA ASP A 6 7.80 2.35 9.39
C ASP A 6 7.75 0.88 9.84
N ALA A 7 6.54 0.33 10.06
CA ALA A 7 6.36 -1.08 10.39
C ALA A 7 6.48 -2.00 9.16
N ILE A 8 6.33 -1.46 7.95
CA ILE A 8 6.46 -2.24 6.71
C ILE A 8 7.94 -2.49 6.42
N SER A 9 8.24 -3.70 5.92
CA SER A 9 9.59 -4.09 5.52
C SER A 9 10.19 -3.10 4.51
N THR A 10 11.51 -2.91 4.58
CA THR A 10 12.24 -1.97 3.71
C THR A 10 12.16 -2.33 2.23
N GLU A 11 11.82 -3.58 1.91
CA GLU A 11 11.63 -4.03 0.52
C GLU A 11 10.33 -3.51 -0.10
N HIS A 12 9.23 -3.51 0.68
CA HIS A 12 7.90 -3.17 0.16
C HIS A 12 7.52 -1.71 0.42
N ARG A 13 8.03 -1.11 1.51
CA ARG A 13 7.71 0.27 1.89
C ARG A 13 7.87 1.28 0.74
N PRO A 14 8.96 1.31 -0.04
CA PRO A 14 9.12 2.33 -1.08
C PRO A 14 8.01 2.30 -2.14
N VAL A 15 7.45 1.12 -2.43
CA VAL A 15 6.34 0.98 -3.39
C VAL A 15 5.06 1.57 -2.81
N ILE A 16 4.77 1.29 -1.53
CA ILE A 16 3.61 1.86 -0.84
C ILE A 16 3.72 3.37 -0.73
N GLU A 17 4.88 3.88 -0.29
CA GLU A 17 5.13 5.32 -0.18
C GLU A 17 4.96 6.01 -1.54
N GLN A 18 5.56 5.47 -2.60
CA GLN A 18 5.45 6.03 -3.94
C GLN A 18 4.01 6.08 -4.46
N GLU A 19 3.24 5.00 -4.31
CA GLU A 19 1.85 4.99 -4.79
C GLU A 19 0.94 5.90 -3.96
N LEU A 20 1.16 5.98 -2.64
CA LEU A 20 0.42 6.91 -1.79
C LEU A 20 0.76 8.37 -2.09
N GLU A 21 2.04 8.73 -2.22
CA GLU A 21 2.47 10.09 -2.60
C GLU A 21 1.86 10.53 -3.94
N ASN A 22 1.81 9.62 -4.92
CA ASN A 22 1.31 9.94 -6.26
C ASN A 22 -0.22 9.99 -6.35
N ARG A 23 -0.95 9.20 -5.56
CA ARG A 23 -2.40 8.99 -5.74
C ARG A 23 -3.25 9.49 -4.60
N ASN A 24 -2.71 9.47 -3.38
CA ASN A 24 -3.41 9.93 -2.19
C ASN A 24 -2.43 10.56 -1.18
N PRO A 25 -1.86 11.73 -1.50
CA PRO A 25 -0.87 12.39 -0.64
C PRO A 25 -1.44 12.77 0.74
N ALA A 26 -2.76 12.96 0.85
CA ALA A 26 -3.42 13.19 2.14
C ALA A 26 -3.33 11.94 3.03
N LEU A 27 -3.67 10.76 2.51
CA LEU A 27 -3.52 9.50 3.22
C LEU A 27 -2.05 9.20 3.56
N PHE A 28 -1.13 9.51 2.65
CA PHE A 28 0.31 9.40 2.93
C PHE A 28 0.72 10.21 4.17
N ASP A 29 0.33 11.49 4.21
CA ASP A 29 0.64 12.38 5.32
C ASP A 29 0.00 11.94 6.65
N GLU A 30 -1.22 11.39 6.59
CA GLU A 30 -1.90 10.82 7.75
C GLU A 30 -1.13 9.61 8.29
N LEU A 31 -0.80 8.63 7.44
CA LEU A 31 -0.14 7.39 7.86
C LEU A 31 1.25 7.63 8.45
N ARG A 32 1.96 8.67 8.01
CA ARG A 32 3.24 9.09 8.60
C ARG A 32 3.13 9.62 10.03
N ARG A 33 1.94 10.01 10.46
CA ARG A 33 1.64 10.57 11.79
C ARG A 33 0.85 9.60 12.67
N THR A 34 0.54 8.42 12.14
CA THR A 34 -0.27 7.41 12.80
C THR A 34 0.62 6.22 13.20
N GLU A 35 0.52 5.75 14.45
CA GLU A 35 1.31 4.60 14.92
C GLU A 35 0.74 3.25 14.46
N LYS A 36 -0.59 3.17 14.29
CA LYS A 36 -1.32 1.99 13.82
C LYS A 36 -2.52 2.44 12.96
N PRO A 37 -2.73 1.87 11.77
CA PRO A 37 -3.83 2.32 10.90
C PRO A 37 -5.19 1.92 11.49
N THR A 38 -6.19 2.75 11.23
CA THR A 38 -7.60 2.37 11.40
C THR A 38 -8.04 1.45 10.27
N ASN A 39 -9.17 0.75 10.43
CA ASN A 39 -9.74 -0.06 9.35
C ASN A 39 -10.03 0.79 8.10
N GLU A 40 -10.55 2.01 8.27
CA GLU A 40 -10.82 2.94 7.16
C GLU A 40 -9.52 3.35 6.44
N GLN A 41 -8.45 3.63 7.18
CA GLN A 41 -7.14 3.92 6.60
C GLN A 41 -6.56 2.71 5.86
N SER A 42 -6.67 1.51 6.43
CA SER A 42 -6.24 0.30 5.74
C SER A 42 -7.04 0.03 4.48
N ASP A 43 -8.37 0.15 4.52
CA ASP A 43 -9.21 0.02 3.33
C ASP A 43 -8.79 1.04 2.25
N ALA A 44 -8.51 2.30 2.63
CA ALA A 44 -8.03 3.32 1.71
C ALA A 44 -6.64 3.02 1.11
N VAL A 45 -5.71 2.41 1.87
CA VAL A 45 -4.42 1.95 1.34
C VAL A 45 -4.64 0.85 0.31
N ILE A 46 -5.49 -0.14 0.62
CA ILE A 46 -5.79 -1.25 -0.28
C ILE A 46 -6.46 -0.74 -1.56
N ASP A 47 -7.37 0.22 -1.46
CA ASP A 47 -8.01 0.83 -2.64
C ASP A 47 -6.99 1.53 -3.55
N VAL A 48 -6.07 2.31 -2.97
CA VAL A 48 -5.01 3.01 -3.73
C VAL A 48 -4.10 2.01 -4.44
N LEU A 49 -3.61 0.99 -3.72
CA LEU A 49 -2.69 0.00 -4.27
C LEU A 49 -3.40 -0.91 -5.28
N SER A 50 -4.66 -1.27 -5.06
CA SER A 50 -5.44 -2.08 -6.01
C SER A 50 -5.71 -1.31 -7.31
N ASP A 51 -6.06 -0.03 -7.24
CA ASP A 51 -6.17 0.83 -8.43
C ASP A 51 -4.83 0.98 -9.16
N ALA A 52 -3.72 1.07 -8.43
CA ALA A 52 -2.39 1.07 -9.01
C ALA A 52 -2.07 -0.24 -9.73
N LEU A 53 -2.31 -1.36 -9.06
CA LEU A 53 -2.12 -2.70 -9.59
C LEU A 53 -2.92 -2.91 -10.87
N MET A 54 -4.22 -2.59 -10.89
CA MET A 54 -5.07 -2.75 -12.08
C MET A 54 -4.54 -2.01 -13.32
N LYS A 55 -3.88 -0.86 -13.14
CA LYS A 55 -3.29 -0.09 -14.25
C LYS A 55 -2.00 -0.70 -14.82
N THR A 56 -1.46 -1.74 -14.20
CA THR A 56 -0.25 -2.45 -14.67
C THR A 56 -0.53 -3.68 -15.52
N PHE A 57 -1.80 -4.07 -15.66
CA PHE A 57 -2.21 -5.27 -16.39
C PHE A 57 -1.99 -5.07 -17.89
N GLY A 58 -1.32 -6.04 -18.50
CA GLY A 58 -1.16 -6.14 -19.95
C GLY A 58 -2.33 -6.87 -20.64
N PRO A 59 -2.19 -7.14 -21.95
CA PRO A 59 -3.21 -7.81 -22.76
C PRO A 59 -3.67 -9.17 -22.23
N ASP A 60 -2.79 -9.91 -21.54
CA ASP A 60 -3.06 -11.25 -21.02
C ASP A 60 -3.63 -11.25 -19.59
N TRP A 61 -4.05 -10.09 -19.08
CA TRP A 61 -4.44 -9.91 -17.67
C TRP A 61 -3.33 -10.32 -16.68
N VAL A 62 -2.08 -10.13 -17.07
CA VAL A 62 -0.91 -10.32 -16.20
C VAL A 62 -0.35 -8.93 -15.85
N PRO A 63 -0.12 -8.61 -14.57
CA PRO A 63 0.58 -7.39 -14.19
C PRO A 63 2.02 -7.43 -14.67
N ASN A 64 2.56 -6.29 -15.08
CA ASN A 64 3.99 -6.16 -15.35
C ASN A 64 4.84 -6.29 -14.07
N ASP A 65 6.17 -6.23 -14.19
CA ASP A 65 7.09 -6.33 -13.04
C ASP A 65 6.80 -5.33 -11.92
N TYR A 66 6.27 -4.15 -12.26
CA TYR A 66 5.88 -3.15 -11.26
C TYR A 66 4.58 -3.53 -10.56
N GLY A 67 3.60 -4.03 -11.30
CA GLY A 67 2.36 -4.58 -10.73
C GLY A 67 2.63 -5.72 -9.74
N LEU A 68 3.55 -6.64 -10.08
CA LEU A 68 3.97 -7.70 -9.15
C LEU A 68 4.61 -7.16 -7.86
N LYS A 69 5.28 -6.00 -7.92
CA LYS A 69 5.80 -5.33 -6.71
C LYS A 69 4.68 -4.72 -5.87
N ILE A 70 3.65 -4.16 -6.51
CA ILE A 70 2.46 -3.63 -5.81
C ILE A 70 1.70 -4.77 -5.12
N GLU A 71 1.49 -5.90 -5.80
CA GLU A 71 0.83 -7.08 -5.24
C GLU A 71 1.55 -7.57 -3.96
N ARG A 72 2.87 -7.77 -4.04
CA ARG A 72 3.69 -8.13 -2.87
C ARG A 72 3.65 -7.08 -1.75
N ALA A 73 3.54 -5.81 -2.11
CA ALA A 73 3.44 -4.73 -1.14
C ALA A 73 2.07 -4.72 -0.43
N ILE A 74 0.98 -5.07 -1.14
CA ILE A 74 -0.34 -5.28 -0.55
C ILE A 74 -0.29 -6.42 0.48
N ASP A 75 0.29 -7.56 0.10
CA ASP A 75 0.42 -8.72 0.99
C ASP A 75 1.20 -8.35 2.26
N ALA A 76 2.38 -7.72 2.10
CA ALA A 76 3.20 -7.29 3.23
C ALA A 76 2.50 -6.26 4.13
N TYR A 77 1.69 -5.37 3.55
CA TYR A 77 0.88 -4.44 4.32
C TYR A 77 -0.15 -5.17 5.18
N LEU A 78 -0.89 -6.13 4.60
CA LEU A 78 -1.92 -6.89 5.32
C LEU A 78 -1.35 -7.89 6.34
N GLU A 79 -0.16 -8.43 6.10
CA GLU A 79 0.56 -9.24 7.08
C GLU A 79 0.98 -8.40 8.30
N THR A 80 1.40 -7.16 8.07
CA THR A 80 1.79 -6.24 9.15
C THR A 80 0.57 -5.67 9.88
N TRP A 81 -0.48 -5.34 9.13
CA TRP A 81 -1.71 -4.71 9.61
C TRP A 81 -2.96 -5.51 9.21
N PRO A 82 -3.24 -6.66 9.86
CA PRO A 82 -4.43 -7.43 9.56
C PRO A 82 -5.71 -6.63 9.85
N ILE A 83 -6.65 -6.65 8.90
CA ILE A 83 -7.95 -6.01 9.04
C ILE A 83 -8.92 -7.02 9.67
N TYR A 84 -9.33 -6.76 10.91
CA TYR A 84 -10.40 -7.51 11.57
C TYR A 84 -11.71 -6.73 11.42
N ARG A 85 -12.75 -7.41 10.96
CA ARG A 85 -14.10 -6.86 10.77
C ARG A 85 -15.11 -7.60 11.64
#